data_AF-A0AAN0VQ98-F1
#
_entry.id   AF-A0AAN0VQ98-F1
#
_cell.length_a   1.000
_cell.length_b   1.000
_cell.length_c   1.000
_cell.angle_alpha   90.00
_cell.angle_beta   90.00
_cell.angle_gamma   90.00
#
_symmetry.space_group_name_H-M   'P 1'
#
loop_
_entity.id
_entity.type
_entity.pdbx_description
1 polymer ?
#
loop_
_entity_poly.entity_id
_entity_poly.type
_entity_poly.pdbx_seq_one_letter_code
_entity_poly.pdbx_strand_id
1 'polypeptide(L)' 'MSCSTIGIKGSVATRFGAYGYDLFAGTPVYKPSGFPTARVTAGFQLTAQF' A
#
# COMPACT_ATOMS: atom_id res chain seq x y z
N MET A 1 -15.81 0.66 -11.11
CA MET A 1 -15.14 1.34 -9.99
C MET A 1 -13.66 1.44 -10.33
N SER A 2 -13.11 2.64 -10.46
CA SER A 2 -11.66 2.84 -10.65
C SER A 2 -11.08 3.41 -9.36
N CYS A 3 -10.04 2.77 -8.84
CA CYS A 3 -9.29 3.23 -7.67
C CYS A 3 -7.88 3.56 -8.12
N SER A 4 -7.38 4.72 -7.71
CA SER A 4 -5.98 5.10 -7.95
C SER A 4 -5.21 4.92 -6.66
N THR A 5 -4.04 4.29 -6.75
CA THR A 5 -3.18 3.99 -5.61
C THR A 5 -1.75 4.41 -5.95
N ILE A 6 -1.08 5.03 -5.00
CA ILE A 6 0.35 5.36 -5.05
C ILE A 6 1.06 4.64 -3.90
N GLY A 7 2.30 4.17 -4.11
CA GLY A 7 3.04 3.46 -3.09
C GLY A 7 4.54 3.48 -3.29
N ILE A 8 5.26 3.15 -2.22
CA ILE A 8 6.73 3.03 -2.16
C ILE A 8 7.07 1.61 -1.73
N LYS A 9 8.01 0.99 -2.44
CA LYS A 9 8.57 -0.33 -2.14
C LYS A 9 10.06 -0.22 -1.93
N GLY A 10 10.59 -0.95 -0.96
CA GLY A 10 12.03 -1.13 -0.78
C GLY A 10 12.37 -2.54 -0.32
N SER A 11 13.55 -3.01 -0.69
CA SER A 11 14.08 -4.27 -0.18
C SER A 11 15.60 -4.21 -0.01
N VAL A 12 16.09 -4.93 0.98
CA VAL A 12 17.50 -5.14 1.27
C VAL A 12 17.73 -6.63 1.40
N ALA A 13 18.56 -7.16 0.49
CA ALA A 13 19.05 -8.53 0.58
C ALA A 13 20.43 -8.51 1.25
N THR A 14 20.58 -9.29 2.32
CA THR A 14 21.85 -9.48 3.01
C THR A 14 22.24 -10.96 2.98
N ARG A 15 23.49 -11.25 3.35
CA ARG A 15 24.01 -12.62 3.55
C ARG A 15 23.25 -13.47 4.59
N PHE A 16 22.35 -12.86 5.37
CA PHE A 16 21.55 -13.52 6.41
C PHE A 16 20.05 -13.55 6.08
N GLY A 17 19.66 -13.22 4.84
CA GLY A 17 18.27 -13.19 4.40
C GLY A 17 17.88 -11.88 3.71
N ALA A 18 16.67 -11.86 3.17
CA ALA A 18 16.09 -10.72 2.47
C ALA A 18 14.95 -10.10 3.28
N TYR A 19 14.98 -8.78 3.40
CA TYR A 19 13.96 -7.99 4.07
C TYR A 19 13.35 -7.03 3.05
N GLY A 20 12.02 -7.00 2.99
CA GLY A 20 11.26 -6.14 2.08
C GLY A 20 10.13 -5.44 2.80
N TYR A 21 9.80 -4.24 2.32
CA TYR A 21 8.64 -3.48 2.75
C TYR A 21 7.92 -2.87 1.55
N ASP A 22 6.60 -2.73 1.69
CA ASP A 22 5.73 -2.03 0.77
C ASP A 22 4.80 -1.12 1.58
N LEU A 23 4.61 0.11 1.11
CA LEU A 23 3.65 1.07 1.65
C LEU A 23 2.79 1.59 0.52
N PHE A 24 1.47 1.58 0.69
CA PHE A 24 0.54 2.05 -0.32
C PHE A 24 -0.56 2.93 0.28
N ALA A 25 -0.96 3.95 -0.47
CA ALA A 25 -2.10 4.79 -0.17
C ALA A 25 -2.94 4.97 -1.43
N GLY A 26 -4.24 4.74 -1.33
CA GLY A 26 -5.17 4.85 -2.43
C GLY A 26 -6.35 5.73 -2.09
N THR A 27 -6.88 6.42 -3.10
CA THR A 27 -8.13 7.16 -2.99
C THR A 27 -9.11 6.62 -4.03
N PRO A 28 -10.38 6.38 -3.65
CA PRO A 28 -11.40 6.04 -4.62
C PRO A 28 -11.65 7.24 -5.56
N VAL A 29 -11.51 7.05 -6.88
CA VAL A 29 -11.64 8.12 -7.89
C VAL A 29 -13.08 8.60 -8.05
N TYR A 30 -14.06 7.76 -7.68
CA TYR A 30 -15.49 8.08 -7.78
C TYR A 30 -16.16 8.03 -6.41
N LYS A 31 -16.78 9.15 -6.01
CA LYS A 31 -17.49 9.29 -4.74
C LYS A 31 -18.96 9.68 -5.00
N PRO A 32 -19.95 8.79 -4.83
CA PRO A 32 -21.35 9.20 -4.78
C PRO A 32 -21.56 10.10 -3.56
N SER A 33 -22.15 11.29 -3.74
CA SER A 33 -22.46 12.23 -2.67
C SER A 33 -23.53 11.65 -1.75
N GLY A 34 -23.13 11.00 -0.65
CA GLY A 34 -24.10 10.48 0.34
C GLY A 34 -23.59 9.43 1.33
N PHE A 35 -22.42 8.81 1.12
CA PHE A 35 -21.90 7.75 2.00
C PHE A 35 -20.61 8.13 2.74
N PRO A 36 -20.51 7.89 4.07
CA PRO A 36 -19.30 8.14 4.86
C PRO A 36 -18.27 7.02 4.63
N THR A 37 -17.65 6.99 3.45
CA THR A 37 -16.51 6.10 3.18
C THR A 37 -15.21 6.87 3.37
N ALA A 38 -14.19 6.19 3.92
CA ALA A 38 -12.83 6.71 4.07
C ALA A 38 -12.35 7.32 2.74
N ARG A 39 -11.94 8.60 2.79
CA ARG A 39 -11.50 9.35 1.59
C ARG A 39 -10.16 8.84 1.06
N VAL A 40 -9.43 8.12 1.91
CA VAL A 40 -8.09 7.58 1.68
C VAL A 40 -8.02 6.23 2.40
N THR A 41 -7.46 5.23 1.73
CA THR A 41 -7.08 3.94 2.31
C THR A 41 -5.57 3.84 2.30
N ALA A 42 -4.95 3.42 3.40
CA ALA A 42 -3.53 3.14 3.46
C ALA A 42 -3.29 1.69 3.90
N GLY A 43 -2.18 1.11 3.47
CA GLY A 43 -1.77 -0.22 3.91
C GLY A 43 -0.26 -0.42 3.74
N PHE A 44 0.22 -1.51 4.35
CA PHE A 44 1.64 -1.85 4.38
C PHE A 44 1.83 -3.36 4.33
N GLN A 45 3.01 -3.78 3.85
CA GLN A 45 3.45 -5.16 3.90
C GLN A 45 4.92 -5.21 4.32
N LEU A 46 5.24 -6.18 5.18
CA LEU A 46 6.61 -6.48 5.59
C LEU A 46 6.89 -7.95 5.27
N THR A 47 8.04 -8.21 4.66
CA THR A 47 8.45 -9.57 4.27
C THR A 47 9.87 -9.82 4.76
N ALA A 48 10.09 -10.97 5.37
CA ALA A 48 11.41 -11.49 5.70
C ALA A 48 11.54 -12.90 5.13
N GLN A 49 12.62 -13.16 4.42
CA GLN A 49 12.95 -14.48 3.86
C GLN A 49 14.35 -14.87 4.35
N PHE A 50 14.47 -16.07 4.89
CA PHE A 50 15.66 -16.60 5.56
C PHE A 50 16.14 -17.87 4.89
#